data_AF-S8BWR5-F1
#
_entry.id   AF-S8BWR5-F1
#
_cell.length_a   1.000
_cell.length_b   1.000
_cell.length_c   1.000
_cell.angle_alpha   90.00
_cell.angle_beta   90.00
_cell.angle_gamma   90.00
#
_symmetry.space_group_name_H-M   'P 1'
#
loop_
_entity.id
_entity.type
_entity.pdbx_description
1 polymer ?
#
loop_
_entity_poly.entity_id
_entity_poly.type
_entity_poly.pdbx_seq_one_letter_code
_entity_poly.pdbx_strand_id
1 'polypeptide(L)'
;GSIYVNHYAFHQSYIEMEKRFKIWVYKHGDPPLFHRGPMKEIYSIEGHVIDHIGSSDDRFATSDPDRAHVFFLPVSVANIVHYLYRPLRNYDRAPLHRVVHDYVDLAIKRYPFWNRSSGADHFFASCHDWGPEVTTFRPEFRNMIRVLCNANTSEGFDPKRDASLPEIKIGYSLTPMNLDRPRGGPRPILAFFAGGVHGSVREALFRHWKDRGDTDVRVYDYLPKNVSYAGMMSRSKFCICPSGYEVASPRIVESFHAGCVPVIVSEGYSLPFGEVLDWDRFSISIPVAKIPEMKNILQGIGEREYLEKQKEMYRAKKHFLLHRPPQPYDLLHMVLHSVWLRRLNLRL
;
A
#
# COMPACT_ATOMS: atom_id res chain seq x y z
N GLY A 1 17.39 7.33 -12.55
CA GLY A 1 16.31 7.75 -13.48
C GLY A 1 15.50 8.86 -12.86
N SER A 2 14.68 9.55 -13.66
CA SER A 2 13.91 10.74 -13.27
C SER A 2 12.77 10.48 -12.27
N ILE A 3 12.30 9.23 -12.13
CA ILE A 3 11.23 8.87 -11.19
C ILE A 3 11.67 8.84 -9.72
N TYR A 4 12.98 8.94 -9.43
CA TYR A 4 13.50 8.82 -8.07
C TYR A 4 13.86 10.19 -7.52
N VAL A 5 13.54 10.43 -6.25
CA VAL A 5 13.95 11.64 -5.52
C VAL A 5 15.47 11.80 -5.54
N ASN A 6 16.18 10.71 -5.25
CA ASN A 6 17.63 10.61 -5.44
C ASN A 6 18.00 9.21 -5.93
N HIS A 7 18.16 9.08 -7.25
CA HIS A 7 18.42 7.79 -7.89
C HIS A 7 19.73 7.13 -7.44
N TYR A 8 20.77 7.92 -7.17
CA TYR A 8 22.08 7.40 -6.77
C TYR A 8 22.02 6.86 -5.34
N ALA A 9 21.49 7.66 -4.40
CA ALA A 9 21.32 7.25 -3.01
C ALA A 9 20.41 6.01 -2.88
N PHE A 10 19.30 5.99 -3.63
CA PHE A 10 18.42 4.82 -3.67
C PHE A 10 19.15 3.57 -4.16
N HIS A 11 19.84 3.66 -5.30
CA HIS A 11 20.54 2.52 -5.88
C HIS A 11 21.63 1.96 -4.94
N GLN A 12 22.42 2.84 -4.31
CA GLN A 12 23.44 2.42 -3.33
C GLN A 12 22.80 1.77 -2.10
N SER A 13 21.75 2.39 -1.54
CA SER A 13 21.04 1.85 -0.37
C SER A 13 20.41 0.49 -0.67
N TYR A 14 19.85 0.32 -1.87
CA TYR A 14 19.28 -0.94 -2.34
C TYR A 14 20.33 -2.05 -2.44
N ILE A 15 21.49 -1.76 -3.03
CA ILE A 15 22.61 -2.71 -3.12
C ILE A 15 23.07 -3.14 -1.72
N GLU A 16 23.19 -2.20 -0.78
CA GLU A 16 23.60 -2.53 0.59
C GLU A 16 22.53 -3.35 1.34
N MET A 17 21.24 -3.09 1.09
CA MET A 17 20.16 -3.94 1.58
C MET A 17 20.31 -5.36 1.04
N GLU A 18 20.47 -5.55 -0.27
CA GLU A 18 20.59 -6.88 -0.89
C GLU A 18 21.79 -7.68 -0.36
N LYS A 19 22.88 -7.01 -0.02
CA LYS A 19 24.09 -7.66 0.52
C LYS A 19 23.95 -8.06 1.98
N ARG A 20 23.32 -7.22 2.81
CA ARG A 20 23.46 -7.31 4.27
C ARG A 20 22.16 -7.60 4.99
N PHE A 21 21.01 -7.19 4.47
CA PHE A 21 19.79 -7.17 5.23
C PHE A 21 19.37 -8.58 5.67
N LYS A 22 19.03 -8.70 6.95
CA LYS A 22 18.60 -9.96 7.58
C LYS A 22 17.42 -9.71 8.49
N ILE A 23 16.41 -10.56 8.34
CA ILE A 23 15.14 -10.52 9.05
C ILE A 23 15.00 -11.84 9.80
N TRP A 24 14.77 -11.74 11.10
CA TRP A 24 14.42 -12.90 11.91
C TRP A 24 12.92 -12.89 12.20
N VAL A 25 12.27 -14.04 12.09
CA VAL A 25 10.81 -14.17 12.24
C VAL A 25 10.47 -14.83 13.57
N TYR A 26 9.60 -14.20 14.36
CA TYR A 26 9.06 -14.83 15.57
C TYR A 26 8.27 -16.08 15.20
N LYS A 27 8.60 -17.23 15.82
CA LYS A 27 8.02 -18.53 15.47
C LYS A 27 6.69 -18.83 16.16
N HIS A 28 6.33 -18.07 17.20
CA HIS A 28 5.09 -18.28 17.96
C HIS A 28 3.85 -17.91 17.15
N GLY A 29 2.70 -18.34 17.66
CA GLY A 29 1.39 -18.08 17.06
C GLY A 29 1.05 -19.13 16.00
N ASP A 30 -0.22 -19.54 15.98
CA ASP A 30 -0.69 -20.55 15.03
C ASP A 30 -1.43 -19.92 13.85
N PRO A 31 -1.34 -20.51 12.64
CA PRO A 31 -2.25 -20.20 11.56
C PRO A 31 -3.71 -20.47 11.96
N PRO A 32 -4.68 -19.71 11.42
CA PRO A 32 -4.52 -18.72 10.36
C PRO A 32 -4.23 -17.30 10.85
N LEU A 33 -4.20 -17.04 12.17
CA LEU A 33 -4.02 -15.68 12.71
C LEU A 33 -2.59 -15.18 12.57
N PHE A 34 -1.63 -16.11 12.63
CA PHE A 34 -0.21 -15.85 12.47
C PHE A 34 0.37 -16.66 11.31
N HIS A 35 1.49 -16.19 10.74
CA HIS A 35 2.26 -16.83 9.66
C HIS A 35 1.53 -17.04 8.33
N ARG A 36 0.25 -16.69 8.26
CA ARG A 36 -0.56 -16.70 7.04
C ARG A 36 -1.39 -15.43 6.99
N GLY A 37 -1.62 -14.94 5.77
CA GLY A 37 -2.56 -13.87 5.50
C GLY A 37 -3.41 -14.21 4.27
N PRO A 38 -4.39 -13.36 3.93
CA PRO A 38 -5.13 -13.50 2.68
C PRO A 38 -4.18 -13.34 1.48
N MET A 39 -4.36 -14.18 0.46
CA MET A 39 -3.55 -14.15 -0.78
C MET A 39 -4.32 -13.63 -2.00
N LYS A 40 -5.59 -13.23 -1.79
CA LYS A 40 -6.50 -12.74 -2.84
C LYS A 40 -7.32 -11.56 -2.32
N GLU A 41 -7.90 -10.80 -3.24
CA GLU A 41 -8.69 -9.60 -2.99
C GLU A 41 -7.86 -8.45 -2.39
N ILE A 42 -8.54 -7.42 -1.87
CA ILE A 42 -7.97 -6.11 -1.52
C ILE A 42 -6.87 -6.18 -0.43
N TYR A 43 -6.99 -7.09 0.54
CA TYR A 43 -6.01 -7.25 1.62
C TYR A 43 -4.89 -8.23 1.28
N SER A 44 -4.87 -8.78 0.06
CA SER A 44 -3.95 -9.85 -0.33
C SER A 44 -2.48 -9.54 -0.09
N ILE A 45 -2.08 -8.28 -0.27
CA ILE A 45 -0.67 -7.89 -0.16
C ILE A 45 -0.10 -8.13 1.25
N GLU A 46 -0.95 -8.11 2.28
CA GLU A 46 -0.59 -8.50 3.66
C GLU A 46 -0.10 -9.95 3.70
N GLY A 47 -0.88 -10.88 3.17
CA GLY A 47 -0.49 -12.29 3.12
C GLY A 47 0.72 -12.52 2.22
N HIS A 48 0.85 -11.76 1.13
CA HIS A 48 2.02 -11.88 0.28
C HIS A 48 3.32 -11.46 0.98
N VAL A 49 3.29 -10.38 1.78
CA VAL A 49 4.44 -9.94 2.58
C VAL A 49 4.75 -10.96 3.67
N ILE A 50 3.73 -11.43 4.41
CA ILE A 50 3.90 -12.44 5.48
C ILE A 50 4.51 -13.73 4.92
N ASP A 51 3.97 -14.25 3.81
CA ASP A 51 4.44 -15.48 3.18
C ASP A 51 5.88 -15.34 2.62
N HIS A 52 6.21 -14.19 2.03
CA HIS A 52 7.56 -13.94 1.54
C HIS A 52 8.60 -13.89 2.67
N ILE A 53 8.34 -13.12 3.72
CA ILE A 53 9.27 -12.98 4.86
C ILE A 53 9.34 -14.27 5.68
N GLY A 54 8.22 -15.00 5.79
CA GLY A 54 8.14 -16.26 6.52
C GLY A 54 8.82 -17.44 5.82
N SER A 55 9.16 -17.32 4.53
CA SER A 55 9.83 -18.39 3.78
C SER A 55 11.30 -18.51 4.20
N SER A 56 11.70 -19.70 4.64
CA SER A 56 13.09 -20.01 5.02
C SER A 56 14.08 -19.94 3.85
N ASP A 57 13.57 -20.03 2.62
CA ASP A 57 14.38 -20.00 1.40
C ASP A 57 14.65 -18.56 0.93
N ASP A 58 14.07 -17.57 1.60
CA ASP A 58 14.31 -16.18 1.26
C ASP A 58 15.72 -15.72 1.67
N ARG A 59 16.36 -14.95 0.79
CA ARG A 59 17.73 -14.48 1.00
C ARG A 59 17.86 -13.49 2.17
N PHE A 60 16.79 -12.81 2.55
CA PHE A 60 16.75 -11.90 3.67
C PHE A 60 16.41 -12.61 4.98
N ALA A 61 15.88 -13.84 4.96
CA ALA A 61 15.64 -14.60 6.18
C ALA A 61 16.96 -14.99 6.88
N THR A 62 16.94 -15.03 8.21
CA THR A 62 18.00 -15.61 9.04
C THR A 62 17.40 -16.47 10.16
N SER A 63 17.98 -17.65 10.38
CA SER A 63 17.67 -18.48 11.55
C SER A 63 18.42 -18.04 12.81
N ASP A 64 19.51 -17.29 12.62
CA ASP A 64 20.35 -16.72 13.66
C ASP A 64 19.87 -15.29 14.01
N PRO A 65 19.29 -15.07 15.20
CA PRO A 65 18.79 -13.77 15.62
C PRO A 65 19.90 -12.74 15.85
N ASP A 66 21.14 -13.16 16.14
CA ASP A 66 22.26 -12.21 16.36
C ASP A 66 22.72 -11.57 15.05
N ARG A 67 22.41 -12.19 13.92
CA ARG A 67 22.63 -11.64 12.58
C ARG A 67 21.48 -10.76 12.09
N ALA A 68 20.37 -10.71 12.82
CA ALA A 68 19.17 -10.01 12.39
C ALA A 68 19.30 -8.49 12.55
N HIS A 69 18.94 -7.77 11.49
CA HIS A 69 18.84 -6.30 11.49
C HIS A 69 17.47 -5.85 12.00
N VAL A 70 16.44 -6.65 11.73
CA VAL A 70 15.05 -6.42 12.17
C VAL A 70 14.37 -7.74 12.52
N PHE A 71 13.32 -7.64 13.33
CA PHE A 71 12.50 -8.78 13.75
C PHE A 71 11.06 -8.64 13.25
N PHE A 72 10.57 -9.67 12.57
CA PHE A 72 9.23 -9.66 11.99
C PHE A 72 8.23 -10.37 12.90
N LEU A 73 7.10 -9.70 13.16
CA LEU A 73 5.93 -10.26 13.82
C LEU A 73 4.95 -10.71 12.72
N PRO A 74 4.77 -12.03 12.52
CA PRO A 74 3.94 -12.57 11.44
C PRO A 74 2.45 -12.54 11.78
N VAL A 75 1.96 -11.41 12.31
CA VAL A 75 0.55 -11.21 12.63
C VAL A 75 -0.23 -10.83 11.37
N SER A 76 -1.38 -11.48 11.13
CA SER A 76 -2.31 -11.07 10.07
C SER A 76 -3.55 -10.43 10.68
N VAL A 77 -3.60 -9.10 10.59
CA VAL A 77 -4.78 -8.32 11.03
C VAL A 77 -6.00 -8.71 10.20
N ALA A 78 -5.84 -8.91 8.89
CA ALA A 78 -6.95 -9.31 8.03
C ALA A 78 -7.52 -10.69 8.42
N ASN A 79 -6.68 -11.65 8.79
CA ASN A 79 -7.16 -12.95 9.27
C ASN A 79 -7.76 -12.85 10.68
N ILE A 80 -7.19 -12.05 11.59
CA ILE A 80 -7.81 -11.80 12.90
C ILE A 80 -9.24 -11.27 12.73
N VAL A 81 -9.43 -10.28 11.87
CA VAL A 81 -10.77 -9.76 11.56
C VAL A 81 -11.64 -10.84 10.91
N HIS A 82 -11.12 -11.58 9.93
CA HIS A 82 -11.88 -12.62 9.24
C HIS A 82 -12.39 -13.72 10.19
N TYR A 83 -11.53 -14.22 11.07
CA TYR A 83 -11.83 -15.41 11.89
C TYR A 83 -12.46 -15.09 13.24
N LEU A 84 -12.18 -13.93 13.84
CA LEU A 84 -12.72 -13.59 15.17
C LEU A 84 -13.97 -12.69 15.10
N TYR A 85 -14.20 -12.03 13.98
CA TYR A 85 -15.29 -11.04 13.84
C TYR A 85 -16.35 -11.46 12.82
N ARG A 86 -16.44 -12.74 12.45
CA ARG A 86 -17.51 -13.24 11.55
C ARG A 86 -18.45 -14.23 12.26
N PRO A 87 -19.78 -13.97 12.28
CA PRO A 87 -20.43 -12.75 11.81
C PRO A 87 -20.10 -11.53 12.69
N LEU A 88 -20.06 -10.34 12.10
CA LEU A 88 -19.70 -9.11 12.80
C LEU A 88 -20.85 -8.73 13.75
N ARG A 89 -20.60 -8.84 15.07
CA ARG A 89 -21.58 -8.48 16.10
C ARG A 89 -21.51 -6.99 16.47
N ASN A 90 -20.29 -6.46 16.57
CA ASN A 90 -20.00 -5.07 16.86
C ASN A 90 -18.61 -4.70 16.31
N TYR A 91 -18.21 -3.44 16.47
CA TYR A 91 -16.90 -2.93 16.06
C TYR A 91 -15.89 -2.86 17.23
N ASP A 92 -16.09 -3.63 18.31
CA ASP A 92 -15.18 -3.60 19.47
C ASP A 92 -13.79 -4.13 19.09
N ARG A 93 -12.75 -3.32 19.27
CA ARG A 93 -11.35 -3.69 18.97
C ARG A 93 -10.69 -4.54 20.04
N ALA A 94 -11.35 -4.79 21.17
CA ALA A 94 -10.74 -5.52 22.27
C ALA A 94 -10.25 -6.93 21.91
N PRO A 95 -10.96 -7.76 21.11
CA PRO A 95 -10.41 -9.03 20.63
C PRO A 95 -9.11 -8.87 19.81
N LEU A 96 -9.07 -7.94 18.85
CA LEU A 96 -7.86 -7.64 18.08
C LEU A 96 -6.69 -7.27 19.01
N HIS A 97 -6.92 -6.32 19.91
CA HIS A 97 -5.90 -5.87 20.87
C HIS A 97 -5.40 -7.02 21.75
N ARG A 98 -6.28 -7.85 22.32
CA ARG A 98 -5.86 -9.00 23.16
C ARG A 98 -4.94 -9.95 22.40
N VAL A 99 -5.30 -10.34 21.18
CA VAL A 99 -4.50 -11.27 20.37
C VAL A 99 -3.10 -10.73 20.12
N VAL A 100 -2.98 -9.47 19.72
CA VAL A 100 -1.67 -8.90 19.39
C VAL A 100 -0.87 -8.55 20.64
N HIS A 101 -1.52 -8.03 21.70
CA HIS A 101 -0.85 -7.75 22.97
C HIS A 101 -0.29 -9.01 23.62
N ASP A 102 -1.07 -10.09 23.69
CA ASP A 102 -0.61 -11.37 24.25
C ASP A 102 0.58 -11.93 23.46
N TYR A 103 0.58 -11.74 22.13
CA TYR A 103 1.69 -12.15 21.26
C TYR A 103 2.98 -11.38 21.56
N VAL A 104 2.89 -10.06 21.69
CA VAL A 104 4.04 -9.21 22.01
C VAL A 104 4.53 -9.43 23.44
N ASP A 105 3.62 -9.59 24.40
CA ASP A 105 3.97 -9.94 25.77
C ASP A 105 4.75 -11.26 25.84
N LEU A 106 4.34 -12.26 25.03
CA LEU A 106 5.08 -13.51 24.89
C LEU A 106 6.47 -13.28 24.27
N ALA A 107 6.55 -12.45 23.23
CA ALA A 107 7.82 -12.11 22.58
C ALA A 107 8.80 -11.43 23.56
N ILE A 108 8.32 -10.46 24.34
CA ILE A 108 9.09 -9.74 25.37
C ILE A 108 9.56 -10.68 26.48
N LYS A 109 8.68 -11.56 26.97
CA LYS A 109 9.00 -12.47 28.08
C LYS A 109 9.99 -13.57 27.68
N ARG A 110 9.90 -14.05 26.43
CA ARG A 110 10.64 -15.24 25.99
C ARG A 110 11.96 -14.92 25.29
N TYR A 111 12.09 -13.73 24.70
CA TYR A 111 13.25 -13.36 23.91
C TYR A 111 13.85 -12.02 24.38
N PRO A 112 15.19 -11.91 24.43
CA PRO A 112 15.84 -10.66 24.86
C PRO A 112 15.76 -9.55 23.80
N PHE A 113 15.39 -9.89 22.56
CA PHE A 113 15.55 -9.02 21.39
C PHE A 113 14.68 -7.77 21.42
N TRP A 114 13.46 -7.85 21.99
CA TRP A 114 12.57 -6.69 22.09
C TRP A 114 13.19 -5.54 22.89
N ASN A 115 13.84 -5.89 24.01
CA ASN A 115 14.40 -4.91 24.93
C ASN A 115 15.68 -4.24 24.39
N ARG A 116 16.32 -4.81 23.36
CA ARG A 116 17.51 -4.23 22.72
C ARG A 116 17.25 -2.85 22.10
N SER A 117 16.05 -2.66 21.57
CA SER A 117 15.65 -1.46 20.83
C SER A 117 14.35 -0.85 21.37
N SER A 118 13.79 -1.43 22.44
CA SER A 118 12.42 -1.16 22.90
C SER A 118 11.41 -1.27 21.75
N GLY A 119 11.49 -2.37 20.99
CA GLY A 119 10.60 -2.71 19.87
C GLY A 119 10.87 -1.96 18.56
N ALA A 120 11.91 -1.13 18.49
CA ALA A 120 12.10 -0.23 17.35
C ALA A 120 12.70 -0.90 16.10
N ASP A 121 13.38 -2.04 16.26
CA ASP A 121 13.78 -2.92 15.15
C ASP A 121 12.75 -4.04 14.88
N HIS A 122 11.56 -3.94 15.47
CA HIS A 122 10.45 -4.86 15.26
C HIS A 122 9.46 -4.28 14.27
N PHE A 123 8.82 -5.14 13.47
CA PHE A 123 7.80 -4.70 12.53
C PHE A 123 6.73 -5.75 12.25
N PHE A 124 5.57 -5.28 11.80
CA PHE A 124 4.52 -6.10 11.21
C PHE A 124 4.00 -5.44 9.93
N ALA A 125 3.28 -6.22 9.13
CA ALA A 125 2.60 -5.74 7.94
C ALA A 125 1.09 -5.94 8.07
N SER A 126 0.32 -4.94 7.66
CA SER A 126 -1.14 -5.02 7.63
C SER A 126 -1.69 -4.21 6.46
N CYS A 127 -2.63 -4.82 5.72
CA CYS A 127 -3.39 -4.11 4.71
C CYS A 127 -4.82 -3.80 5.14
N HIS A 128 -5.31 -4.43 6.21
CA HIS A 128 -6.62 -4.12 6.78
C HIS A 128 -6.67 -2.70 7.36
N ASP A 129 -7.83 -2.06 7.28
CA ASP A 129 -8.11 -0.71 7.80
C ASP A 129 -7.90 -0.59 9.32
N TRP A 130 -7.96 -1.69 10.08
CA TRP A 130 -7.73 -1.71 11.54
C TRP A 130 -6.25 -1.89 11.90
N GLY A 131 -5.37 -2.05 10.90
CA GLY A 131 -3.93 -2.17 11.09
C GLY A 131 -3.29 -1.05 11.95
N PRO A 132 -3.62 0.23 11.74
CA PRO A 132 -3.12 1.32 12.58
C PRO A 132 -3.48 1.18 14.06
N GLU A 133 -4.66 0.62 14.36
CA GLU A 133 -5.19 0.48 15.72
C GLU A 133 -4.46 -0.59 16.54
N VAL A 134 -3.79 -1.54 15.89
CA VAL A 134 -3.04 -2.64 16.54
C VAL A 134 -2.03 -2.14 17.58
N THR A 135 -1.42 -0.99 17.31
CA THR A 135 -0.38 -0.40 18.17
C THR A 135 -0.92 0.65 19.14
N THR A 136 -2.23 0.89 19.14
CA THR A 136 -2.85 1.90 20.00
C THR A 136 -2.98 1.36 21.42
N PHE A 137 -2.93 2.26 22.41
CA PHE A 137 -3.19 1.95 23.82
C PHE A 137 -2.12 1.10 24.55
N ARG A 138 -0.96 0.85 23.93
CA ARG A 138 0.17 0.16 24.58
C ARG A 138 1.52 0.84 24.31
N PRO A 139 2.20 1.37 25.35
CA PRO A 139 3.50 2.03 25.20
C PRO A 139 4.58 1.16 24.56
N GLU A 140 4.53 -0.16 24.76
CA GLU A 140 5.51 -1.12 24.26
C GLU A 140 5.59 -1.14 22.72
N PHE A 141 4.49 -0.81 22.03
CA PHE A 141 4.41 -0.80 20.57
C PHE A 141 4.85 0.52 19.95
N ARG A 142 5.12 1.55 20.76
CA ARG A 142 5.31 2.94 20.31
C ARG A 142 6.38 3.09 19.23
N ASN A 143 7.46 2.32 19.35
CA ASN A 143 8.63 2.45 18.48
C ASN A 143 8.60 1.48 17.30
N MET A 144 7.69 0.50 17.30
CA MET A 144 7.62 -0.54 16.29
C MET A 144 7.33 0.04 14.91
N ILE A 145 8.04 -0.47 13.91
CA ILE A 145 7.83 -0.10 12.50
C ILE A 145 6.52 -0.74 12.05
N ARG A 146 5.60 0.06 11.50
CA ARG A 146 4.34 -0.43 10.97
C ARG A 146 4.36 -0.34 9.45
N VAL A 147 4.13 -1.47 8.78
CA VAL A 147 4.03 -1.53 7.32
C VAL A 147 2.55 -1.58 6.95
N LEU A 148 1.96 -0.45 6.57
CA LEU A 148 0.50 -0.28 6.54
C LEU A 148 -0.02 0.13 5.16
N CYS A 149 -1.11 -0.48 4.70
CA CYS A 149 -1.85 0.06 3.55
C CYS A 149 -2.52 1.39 3.92
N ASN A 150 -3.23 1.45 5.06
CA ASN A 150 -3.80 2.68 5.58
C ASN A 150 -2.71 3.59 6.19
N ALA A 151 -1.93 4.23 5.32
CA ALA A 151 -0.82 5.11 5.68
C ALA A 151 -1.26 6.57 5.86
N ASN A 152 -2.25 6.80 6.72
CA ASN A 152 -2.85 8.11 6.96
C ASN A 152 -2.17 8.84 8.14
N THR A 153 -1.52 9.97 7.87
CA THR A 153 -0.81 10.75 8.90
C THR A 153 -1.74 11.38 9.95
N SER A 154 -3.02 11.60 9.64
CA SER A 154 -3.98 12.08 10.64
C SER A 154 -4.48 10.97 11.58
N GLU A 155 -4.26 9.71 11.24
CA GLU A 155 -4.60 8.52 12.05
C GLU A 155 -3.37 7.93 12.76
N GLY A 156 -2.33 8.74 12.91
CA GLY A 156 -1.12 8.39 13.66
C GLY A 156 -0.05 7.67 12.86
N PHE A 157 -0.18 7.55 11.53
CA PHE A 157 0.93 7.12 10.66
C PHE A 157 2.08 8.14 10.73
N ASP A 158 3.29 7.67 11.04
CA ASP A 158 4.50 8.50 11.05
C ASP A 158 5.43 8.04 9.92
N PRO A 159 5.61 8.79 8.83
CA PRO A 159 6.47 8.38 7.71
C PRO A 159 7.95 8.20 8.08
N LYS A 160 8.40 8.72 9.23
CA LYS A 160 9.76 8.49 9.75
C LYS A 160 9.91 7.12 10.40
N ARG A 161 8.86 6.59 11.03
CA ARG A 161 8.86 5.28 11.72
C ARG A 161 8.22 4.18 10.89
N ASP A 162 7.15 4.50 10.16
CA ASP A 162 6.30 3.56 9.44
C ASP A 162 6.64 3.53 7.95
N ALA A 163 6.18 2.48 7.28
CA ALA A 163 6.29 2.30 5.83
C ALA A 163 4.91 2.12 5.20
N SER A 164 4.67 2.81 4.08
CA SER A 164 3.42 2.70 3.33
C SER A 164 3.46 1.47 2.43
N LEU A 165 2.45 0.61 2.54
CA LEU A 165 2.29 -0.61 1.76
C LEU A 165 1.29 -0.35 0.63
N PRO A 166 1.62 -0.60 -0.65
CA PRO A 166 0.65 -0.43 -1.72
C PRO A 166 -0.46 -1.48 -1.62
N GLU A 167 -1.71 -1.03 -1.59
CA GLU A 167 -2.87 -1.93 -1.67
C GLU A 167 -3.02 -2.47 -3.10
N ILE A 168 -3.19 -3.78 -3.23
CA ILE A 168 -3.36 -4.45 -4.51
C ILE A 168 -4.51 -5.45 -4.41
N LYS A 169 -5.46 -5.34 -5.33
CA LYS A 169 -6.50 -6.34 -5.51
C LYS A 169 -5.97 -7.46 -6.41
N ILE A 170 -5.62 -8.59 -5.81
CA ILE A 170 -5.12 -9.77 -6.53
C ILE A 170 -6.28 -10.75 -6.80
N GLY A 171 -6.48 -11.11 -8.06
CA GLY A 171 -7.46 -12.10 -8.47
C GLY A 171 -6.87 -13.51 -8.57
N TYR A 172 -7.14 -14.19 -9.68
CA TYR A 172 -6.50 -15.48 -10.00
C TYR A 172 -5.07 -15.33 -10.56
N SER A 173 -4.76 -14.17 -11.13
CA SER A 173 -3.42 -13.80 -11.61
C SER A 173 -2.81 -12.77 -10.66
N LEU A 174 -1.48 -12.79 -10.52
CA LEU A 174 -0.71 -11.77 -9.81
C LEU A 174 -0.78 -10.40 -10.50
N THR A 175 -1.29 -10.36 -11.73
CA THR A 175 -1.59 -9.10 -12.44
C THR A 175 -2.99 -8.63 -12.05
N PRO A 176 -3.15 -7.42 -11.47
CA PRO A 176 -4.45 -6.93 -10.98
C PRO A 176 -5.51 -6.74 -12.08
N MET A 177 -5.08 -6.60 -13.33
CA MET A 177 -5.96 -6.30 -14.45
C MET A 177 -5.43 -6.88 -15.77
N ASN A 178 -6.28 -7.62 -16.47
CA ASN A 178 -6.09 -7.95 -17.89
C ASN A 178 -6.68 -6.82 -18.74
N LEU A 179 -5.90 -6.32 -19.68
CA LEU A 179 -6.37 -5.32 -20.64
C LEU A 179 -6.68 -6.00 -21.97
N ASP A 180 -7.91 -5.84 -22.44
CA ASP A 180 -8.34 -6.35 -23.75
C ASP A 180 -7.86 -5.48 -24.93
N ARG A 181 -6.96 -4.51 -24.69
CA ARG A 181 -6.54 -3.52 -25.69
C ARG A 181 -5.01 -3.34 -25.75
N PRO A 182 -4.43 -3.14 -26.95
CA PRO A 182 -3.04 -2.74 -27.12
C PRO A 182 -2.70 -1.44 -26.40
N ARG A 183 -1.47 -1.33 -25.89
CA ARG A 183 -0.94 -0.09 -25.32
C ARG A 183 -0.92 1.02 -26.39
N GLY A 184 -1.29 2.24 -26.00
CA GLY A 184 -1.14 3.43 -26.84
C GLY A 184 -2.35 3.80 -27.71
N GLY A 185 -3.48 3.10 -27.60
CA GLY A 185 -4.69 3.51 -28.31
C GLY A 185 -5.31 4.82 -27.77
N PRO A 186 -6.14 5.54 -28.55
CA PRO A 186 -6.76 6.80 -28.14
C PRO A 186 -7.49 6.73 -26.80
N ARG A 187 -7.32 7.78 -25.98
CA ARG A 187 -7.92 7.96 -24.65
C ARG A 187 -8.94 9.10 -24.67
N PRO A 188 -10.18 8.87 -25.14
CA PRO A 188 -11.18 9.92 -25.32
C PRO A 188 -11.79 10.43 -24.00
N ILE A 189 -11.62 9.71 -22.89
CA ILE A 189 -12.14 10.15 -21.58
C ILE A 189 -11.06 10.95 -20.87
N LEU A 190 -11.38 12.14 -20.37
CA LEU A 190 -10.42 12.93 -19.59
C LEU A 190 -10.10 12.23 -18.27
N ALA A 191 -11.11 11.98 -17.43
CA ALA A 191 -10.94 11.39 -16.11
C ALA A 191 -12.03 10.37 -15.80
N PHE A 192 -11.68 9.33 -15.04
CA PHE A 192 -12.62 8.26 -14.69
C PHE A 192 -12.48 7.80 -13.24
N PHE A 193 -13.63 7.51 -12.62
CA PHE A 193 -13.75 6.79 -11.36
C PHE A 193 -14.93 5.81 -11.41
N ALA A 194 -14.74 4.62 -10.83
CA ALA A 194 -15.85 3.80 -10.38
C ALA A 194 -15.56 3.10 -9.04
N GLY A 195 -16.56 3.03 -8.15
CA GLY A 195 -16.46 2.37 -6.86
C GLY A 195 -17.57 2.75 -5.88
N GLY A 196 -17.73 2.02 -4.77
CA GLY A 196 -18.75 2.35 -3.77
C GLY A 196 -18.51 3.69 -3.06
N VAL A 197 -19.59 4.28 -2.54
CA VAL A 197 -19.55 5.40 -1.59
C VAL A 197 -18.86 4.90 -0.31
N HIS A 198 -17.65 5.40 -0.06
CA HIS A 198 -16.77 4.94 1.01
C HIS A 198 -15.96 6.15 1.49
N GLY A 199 -16.19 6.62 2.71
CA GLY A 199 -15.54 7.81 3.25
C GLY A 199 -16.01 9.15 2.63
N SER A 200 -15.66 10.24 3.31
CA SER A 200 -16.10 11.60 3.00
C SER A 200 -15.60 12.13 1.65
N VAL A 201 -14.41 11.68 1.21
CA VAL A 201 -13.83 12.11 -0.08
C VAL A 201 -14.62 11.58 -1.26
N ARG A 202 -15.04 10.30 -1.23
CA ARG A 202 -15.90 9.74 -2.30
C ARG A 202 -17.28 10.36 -2.28
N GLU A 203 -17.85 10.64 -1.11
CA GLU A 203 -19.11 11.38 -1.01
C GLU A 203 -19.02 12.76 -1.69
N ALA A 204 -17.93 13.50 -1.45
CA ALA A 204 -17.70 14.79 -2.09
C ALA A 204 -17.54 14.66 -3.62
N LEU A 205 -16.83 13.62 -4.08
CA LEU A 205 -16.67 13.30 -5.50
C LEU A 205 -18.02 12.98 -6.16
N PHE A 206 -18.83 12.12 -5.55
CA PHE A 206 -20.14 11.73 -6.07
C PHE A 206 -21.10 12.92 -6.11
N ARG A 207 -21.16 13.72 -5.04
CA ARG A 207 -22.01 14.92 -4.97
C ARG A 207 -21.75 15.89 -6.12
N HIS A 208 -20.50 16.01 -6.53
CA HIS A 208 -20.11 16.92 -7.61
C HIS A 208 -20.24 16.31 -8.99
N TRP A 209 -19.77 15.08 -9.21
CA TRP A 209 -19.56 14.55 -10.56
C TRP A 209 -20.50 13.44 -11.00
N LYS A 210 -21.22 12.77 -10.08
CA LYS A 210 -22.15 11.69 -10.44
C LYS A 210 -23.37 12.24 -11.17
N ASP A 211 -23.80 11.56 -12.22
CA ASP A 211 -25.07 11.82 -12.94
C ASP A 211 -25.25 13.27 -13.42
N ARG A 212 -24.16 14.01 -13.65
CA ARG A 212 -24.18 15.40 -14.15
C ARG A 212 -24.18 15.53 -15.67
N GLY A 213 -24.10 14.42 -16.40
CA GLY A 213 -24.04 14.43 -17.87
C GLY A 213 -22.69 14.86 -18.46
N ASP A 214 -21.63 15.01 -17.65
CA ASP A 214 -20.28 15.32 -18.15
C ASP A 214 -19.69 14.11 -18.88
N THR A 215 -19.28 14.31 -20.14
CA THR A 215 -18.73 13.24 -20.98
C THR A 215 -17.22 13.04 -20.80
N ASP A 216 -16.52 14.04 -20.25
CA ASP A 216 -15.08 14.06 -20.05
C ASP A 216 -14.68 13.47 -18.69
N VAL A 217 -15.39 13.85 -17.63
CA VAL A 217 -15.19 13.36 -16.26
C VAL A 217 -16.31 12.39 -15.89
N ARG A 218 -15.99 11.10 -15.88
CA ARG A 218 -16.97 10.03 -15.72
C ARG A 218 -16.84 9.35 -14.35
N VAL A 219 -17.83 9.56 -13.50
CA VAL A 219 -17.87 9.04 -12.12
C VAL A 219 -19.09 8.14 -11.95
N TYR A 220 -18.86 6.89 -11.53
CA TYR A 220 -19.89 5.87 -11.30
C TYR A 220 -19.75 5.26 -9.91
N ASP A 221 -20.88 4.95 -9.25
CA ASP A 221 -20.87 4.07 -8.09
C ASP A 221 -20.78 2.61 -8.55
N TYR A 222 -21.69 2.22 -9.42
CA TYR A 222 -21.72 0.94 -10.11
C TYR A 222 -21.72 1.15 -11.62
N LEU A 223 -20.83 0.45 -12.30
CA LEU A 223 -20.85 0.45 -13.77
C LEU A 223 -22.06 -0.32 -14.29
N PRO A 224 -22.65 0.11 -15.42
CA PRO A 224 -23.63 -0.71 -16.13
C PRO A 224 -23.06 -2.10 -16.45
N LYS A 225 -23.91 -3.14 -16.46
CA LYS A 225 -23.48 -4.55 -16.60
C LYS A 225 -22.62 -4.83 -17.85
N ASN A 226 -22.80 -4.07 -18.92
CA ASN A 226 -22.10 -4.22 -20.19
C ASN A 226 -20.88 -3.29 -20.34
N VAL A 227 -20.50 -2.55 -19.29
CA VAL A 227 -19.37 -1.62 -19.32
C VAL A 227 -18.20 -2.22 -18.54
N SER A 228 -17.10 -2.49 -19.26
CA SER A 228 -15.87 -3.00 -18.65
C SER A 228 -15.15 -1.92 -17.84
N TYR A 229 -14.88 -2.19 -16.56
CA TYR A 229 -14.07 -1.33 -15.68
C TYR A 229 -12.67 -1.08 -16.25
N ALA A 230 -11.97 -2.16 -16.62
CA ALA A 230 -10.66 -2.08 -17.26
C ALA A 230 -10.71 -1.33 -18.60
N GLY A 231 -11.78 -1.54 -19.37
CA GLY A 231 -12.04 -0.83 -20.62
C GLY A 231 -12.25 0.68 -20.43
N MET A 232 -12.89 1.09 -19.33
CA MET A 232 -13.04 2.51 -18.99
C MET A 232 -11.70 3.13 -18.60
N MET A 233 -10.97 2.52 -17.66
CA MET A 233 -9.66 3.04 -17.21
C MET A 233 -8.65 3.16 -18.36
N SER A 234 -8.58 2.16 -19.24
CA SER A 234 -7.65 2.18 -20.39
C SER A 234 -7.98 3.21 -21.46
N ARG A 235 -9.22 3.73 -21.47
CA ARG A 235 -9.66 4.82 -22.35
C ARG A 235 -9.60 6.20 -21.69
N SER A 236 -9.20 6.27 -20.41
CA SER A 236 -9.10 7.52 -19.66
C SER A 236 -7.67 8.05 -19.66
N LYS A 237 -7.49 9.37 -19.81
CA LYS A 237 -6.18 10.00 -19.61
C LYS A 237 -5.76 9.88 -18.15
N PHE A 238 -6.68 10.22 -17.26
CA PHE A 238 -6.50 10.27 -15.83
C PHE A 238 -7.41 9.27 -15.11
N CYS A 239 -6.88 8.58 -14.09
CA CYS A 239 -7.66 7.69 -13.23
C CYS A 239 -7.75 8.27 -11.83
N ILE A 240 -8.95 8.62 -11.41
CA ILE A 240 -9.18 9.26 -10.12
C ILE A 240 -9.06 8.20 -9.03
N CYS A 241 -8.20 8.48 -8.05
CA CYS A 241 -7.89 7.62 -6.91
C CYS A 241 -8.28 8.34 -5.61
N PRO A 242 -9.59 8.50 -5.32
CA PRO A 242 -10.05 9.09 -4.08
C PRO A 242 -9.89 8.12 -2.90
N SER A 243 -9.48 8.61 -1.74
CA SER A 243 -9.47 7.83 -0.50
C SER A 243 -10.87 7.37 -0.09
N GLY A 244 -10.91 6.22 0.59
CA GLY A 244 -12.09 5.65 1.24
C GLY A 244 -12.23 6.11 2.70
N TYR A 245 -12.65 5.21 3.59
CA TYR A 245 -12.39 5.35 5.03
C TYR A 245 -10.90 5.27 5.31
N GLU A 246 -10.21 4.39 4.58
CA GLU A 246 -8.76 4.28 4.44
C GLU A 246 -8.22 5.18 3.32
N VAL A 247 -6.98 5.63 3.45
CA VAL A 247 -6.32 6.42 2.40
C VAL A 247 -5.84 5.58 1.21
N ALA A 248 -5.67 4.27 1.41
CA ALA A 248 -5.24 3.33 0.39
C ALA A 248 -6.32 3.09 -0.67
N SER A 249 -5.90 2.69 -1.87
CA SER A 249 -6.83 2.27 -2.93
C SER A 249 -6.11 1.39 -3.93
N PRO A 250 -6.67 0.24 -4.35
CA PRO A 250 -6.04 -0.62 -5.35
C PRO A 250 -5.94 0.08 -6.71
N ARG A 251 -6.76 1.12 -6.90
CA ARG A 251 -6.88 1.93 -8.12
C ARG A 251 -5.58 2.59 -8.52
N ILE A 252 -4.71 2.89 -7.55
CA ILE A 252 -3.39 3.45 -7.83
C ILE A 252 -2.60 2.44 -8.68
N VAL A 253 -2.52 1.19 -8.24
CA VAL A 253 -1.82 0.15 -8.99
C VAL A 253 -2.58 -0.21 -10.27
N GLU A 254 -3.92 -0.32 -10.22
CA GLU A 254 -4.73 -0.57 -11.42
C GLU A 254 -4.53 0.52 -12.49
N SER A 255 -4.31 1.78 -12.11
CA SER A 255 -4.02 2.88 -13.03
C SER A 255 -2.72 2.65 -13.82
N PHE A 256 -1.69 2.11 -13.15
CA PHE A 256 -0.44 1.74 -13.79
C PHE A 256 -0.62 0.59 -14.78
N HIS A 257 -1.54 -0.32 -14.48
CA HIS A 257 -1.90 -1.38 -15.40
C HIS A 257 -2.66 -0.84 -16.61
N ALA A 258 -3.69 -0.02 -16.37
CA ALA A 258 -4.52 0.62 -17.39
C ALA A 258 -3.78 1.68 -18.23
N GLY A 259 -2.63 2.18 -17.77
CA GLY A 259 -1.85 3.18 -18.46
C GLY A 259 -2.39 4.61 -18.33
N CYS A 260 -3.30 4.86 -17.41
CA CYS A 260 -3.81 6.20 -17.10
C CYS A 260 -2.97 6.81 -15.97
N VAL A 261 -2.76 8.12 -15.99
CA VAL A 261 -2.02 8.82 -14.92
C VAL A 261 -2.92 8.87 -13.68
N PRO A 262 -2.49 8.39 -12.49
CA PRO A 262 -3.29 8.46 -11.29
C PRO A 262 -3.48 9.92 -10.83
N VAL A 263 -4.71 10.23 -10.42
CA VAL A 263 -5.07 11.49 -9.75
C VAL A 263 -5.38 11.16 -8.30
N ILE A 264 -4.46 11.46 -7.41
CA ILE A 264 -4.58 11.23 -5.97
C ILE A 264 -5.49 12.32 -5.39
N VAL A 265 -6.59 11.90 -4.76
CA VAL A 265 -7.51 12.79 -4.05
C VAL A 265 -7.64 12.27 -2.64
N SER A 266 -6.81 12.77 -1.74
CA SER A 266 -6.73 12.27 -0.36
C SER A 266 -6.14 13.34 0.55
N GLU A 267 -6.38 13.22 1.85
CA GLU A 267 -5.75 14.03 2.90
C GLU A 267 -4.87 13.12 3.75
N GLY A 268 -3.64 13.56 4.05
CA GLY A 268 -2.74 12.83 4.94
C GLY A 268 -2.17 11.52 4.39
N TYR A 269 -2.38 11.17 3.11
CA TYR A 269 -1.85 9.92 2.57
C TYR A 269 -0.34 9.99 2.35
N SER A 270 0.41 9.19 3.11
CA SER A 270 1.80 8.89 2.80
C SER A 270 1.87 7.85 1.68
N LEU A 271 2.12 8.31 0.45
CA LEU A 271 2.11 7.46 -0.74
C LEU A 271 3.20 6.37 -0.67
N PRO A 272 2.92 5.15 -1.18
CA PRO A 272 3.88 4.05 -1.16
C PRO A 272 5.20 4.43 -1.81
N PHE A 273 6.30 4.09 -1.14
CA PHE A 273 7.68 4.35 -1.57
C PHE A 273 8.01 5.84 -1.79
N GLY A 274 7.25 6.77 -1.20
CA GLY A 274 7.48 8.22 -1.33
C GLY A 274 8.84 8.70 -0.82
N GLU A 275 9.53 7.89 -0.01
CA GLU A 275 10.93 8.14 0.41
C GLU A 275 11.95 8.01 -0.73
N VAL A 276 11.61 7.32 -1.82
CA VAL A 276 12.51 7.05 -2.95
C VAL A 276 11.92 7.43 -4.30
N LEU A 277 10.59 7.40 -4.46
CA LEU A 277 9.87 7.77 -5.67
C LEU A 277 9.35 9.21 -5.59
N ASP A 278 9.62 9.98 -6.64
CA ASP A 278 9.08 11.32 -6.83
C ASP A 278 7.70 11.21 -7.52
N TRP A 279 6.64 11.13 -6.70
CA TRP A 279 5.26 10.94 -7.17
C TRP A 279 4.76 12.07 -8.07
N ASP A 280 5.29 13.29 -7.96
CA ASP A 280 4.92 14.41 -8.82
C ASP A 280 5.34 14.18 -10.28
N ARG A 281 6.33 13.31 -10.52
CA ARG A 281 6.77 12.94 -11.87
C ARG A 281 5.76 12.10 -12.62
N PHE A 282 4.88 11.38 -11.93
CA PHE A 282 4.04 10.37 -12.56
C PHE A 282 2.59 10.31 -12.06
N SER A 283 2.20 11.25 -11.20
CA SER A 283 0.84 11.41 -10.72
C SER A 283 0.41 12.88 -10.73
N ILE A 284 -0.86 13.11 -10.42
CA ILE A 284 -1.43 14.42 -10.12
C ILE A 284 -2.04 14.34 -8.72
N SER A 285 -1.79 15.34 -7.88
CA SER A 285 -2.46 15.47 -6.59
C SER A 285 -3.50 16.58 -6.67
N ILE A 286 -4.75 16.30 -6.30
CA ILE A 286 -5.82 17.29 -6.21
C ILE A 286 -6.33 17.31 -4.77
N PRO A 287 -6.23 18.46 -4.06
CA PRO A 287 -6.81 18.59 -2.74
C PRO A 287 -8.31 18.30 -2.75
N VAL A 288 -8.83 17.70 -1.67
CA VAL A 288 -10.26 17.35 -1.55
C VAL A 288 -11.17 18.57 -1.77
N ALA A 289 -10.77 19.74 -1.26
CA ALA A 289 -11.49 21.00 -1.47
C ALA A 289 -11.61 21.43 -2.95
N LYS A 290 -10.70 20.94 -3.83
CA LYS A 290 -10.66 21.26 -5.26
C LYS A 290 -11.30 20.20 -6.16
N ILE A 291 -12.00 19.23 -5.60
CA ILE A 291 -12.83 18.28 -6.36
C ILE A 291 -13.74 18.99 -7.39
N PRO A 292 -14.40 20.13 -7.08
CA PRO A 292 -15.25 20.83 -8.05
C PRO A 292 -14.47 21.39 -9.26
N GLU A 293 -13.21 21.78 -9.06
CA GLU A 293 -12.33 22.36 -10.09
C GLU A 293 -11.55 21.31 -10.89
N MET A 294 -11.70 20.02 -10.56
CA MET A 294 -10.87 18.93 -11.09
C MET A 294 -10.83 18.90 -12.62
N LYS A 295 -11.95 19.12 -13.31
CA LYS A 295 -11.97 19.17 -14.78
C LYS A 295 -11.04 20.25 -15.31
N ASN A 296 -11.13 21.48 -14.78
CA ASN A 296 -10.30 22.60 -15.20
C ASN A 296 -8.82 22.34 -14.93
N ILE A 297 -8.49 21.78 -13.76
CA ILE A 297 -7.12 21.40 -13.39
C ILE A 297 -6.57 20.38 -14.40
N LEU A 298 -7.33 19.32 -14.70
CA LEU A 298 -6.87 18.25 -15.58
C LEU A 298 -6.82 18.67 -17.06
N GLN A 299 -7.71 19.58 -17.50
CA GLN A 299 -7.67 20.18 -18.84
C GLN A 299 -6.50 21.17 -18.99
N GLY A 300 -6.09 21.84 -17.91
CA GLY A 300 -4.94 22.74 -17.90
C GLY A 300 -3.59 22.03 -18.08
N ILE A 301 -3.54 20.70 -17.91
CA ILE A 301 -2.32 19.92 -18.14
C ILE A 301 -2.12 19.74 -19.65
N GLY A 302 -1.07 20.39 -20.17
CA GLY A 302 -0.69 20.29 -21.57
C GLY A 302 -0.36 18.86 -22.00
N GLU A 303 -0.55 18.56 -23.29
CA GLU A 303 -0.34 17.20 -23.82
C GLU A 303 1.09 16.69 -23.58
N ARG A 304 2.11 17.54 -23.74
CA ARG A 304 3.50 17.19 -23.46
C ARG A 304 3.72 16.75 -22.01
N GLU A 305 3.20 17.53 -21.06
CA GLU A 305 3.32 17.21 -19.62
C GLU A 305 2.58 15.91 -19.29
N TYR A 306 1.38 15.72 -19.84
CA TYR A 306 0.63 14.47 -19.68
C TYR A 306 1.40 13.25 -20.18
N LEU A 307 1.99 13.33 -21.39
CA LEU A 307 2.78 12.24 -21.98
C LEU A 307 4.05 11.95 -21.18
N GLU A 308 4.71 12.98 -20.64
CA GLU A 308 5.84 12.84 -19.74
C GLU A 308 5.44 12.11 -18.45
N LYS A 309 4.37 12.54 -17.78
CA LYS A 309 3.85 11.87 -16.58
C LYS A 309 3.46 10.42 -16.84
N GLN A 310 2.81 10.14 -17.98
CA GLN A 310 2.44 8.78 -18.37
C GLN A 310 3.68 7.90 -18.61
N LYS A 311 4.72 8.43 -19.25
CA LYS A 311 5.99 7.72 -19.47
C LYS A 311 6.69 7.39 -18.15
N GLU A 312 6.76 8.35 -17.24
CA GLU A 312 7.36 8.16 -15.92
C GLU A 312 6.53 7.17 -15.07
N MET A 313 5.21 7.21 -15.18
CA MET A 313 4.32 6.22 -14.55
C MET A 313 4.64 4.79 -15.02
N TYR A 314 4.83 4.56 -16.31
CA TYR A 314 5.23 3.24 -16.81
C TYR A 314 6.60 2.79 -16.30
N ARG A 315 7.52 3.72 -16.02
CA ARG A 315 8.81 3.42 -15.39
C ARG A 315 8.65 3.06 -13.92
N ALA A 316 7.77 3.77 -13.20
CA ALA A 316 7.47 3.52 -11.80
C ALA A 316 6.74 2.19 -11.59
N LYS A 317 5.89 1.78 -12.54
CA LYS A 317 5.06 0.56 -12.49
C LYS A 317 5.79 -0.68 -11.98
N LYS A 318 7.05 -0.90 -12.38
CA LYS A 318 7.84 -2.09 -11.96
C LYS A 318 7.91 -2.27 -10.43
N HIS A 319 7.90 -1.16 -9.69
CA HIS A 319 7.96 -1.14 -8.22
C HIS A 319 6.64 -1.54 -7.55
N PHE A 320 5.57 -1.66 -8.34
CA PHE A 320 4.23 -2.05 -7.89
C PHE A 320 3.81 -3.39 -8.49
N LEU A 321 4.73 -4.07 -9.18
CA LEU A 321 4.52 -5.44 -9.67
C LEU A 321 4.91 -6.43 -8.59
N LEU A 322 4.03 -7.38 -8.35
CA LEU A 322 4.28 -8.49 -7.45
C LEU A 322 4.76 -9.71 -8.26
N HIS A 323 5.97 -10.19 -7.98
CA HIS A 323 6.50 -11.42 -8.57
C HIS A 323 6.61 -12.54 -7.54
N ARG A 324 6.47 -13.78 -8.03
CA ARG A 324 6.72 -15.02 -7.28
C ARG A 324 7.51 -15.96 -8.20
N PRO A 325 8.82 -16.17 -7.98
CA PRO A 325 9.64 -15.58 -6.92
C PRO A 325 9.83 -14.04 -7.08
N PRO A 326 10.12 -13.32 -5.99
CA PRO A 326 10.41 -11.88 -6.04
C PRO A 326 11.57 -11.54 -6.97
N GLN A 327 11.52 -10.35 -7.56
CA GLN A 327 12.54 -9.84 -8.48
C GLN A 327 13.15 -8.53 -7.97
N PRO A 328 14.38 -8.18 -8.40
CA PRO A 328 14.97 -6.91 -8.03
C PRO A 328 14.06 -5.72 -8.36
N TYR A 329 13.94 -4.80 -7.42
CA TYR A 329 13.10 -3.61 -7.48
C TYR A 329 11.59 -3.85 -7.59
N ASP A 330 11.11 -5.07 -7.45
CA ASP A 330 9.68 -5.35 -7.41
C ASP A 330 9.03 -4.88 -6.10
N LEU A 331 7.71 -5.05 -5.99
CA LEU A 331 6.97 -4.60 -4.81
C LEU A 331 7.53 -5.14 -3.50
N LEU A 332 7.85 -6.43 -3.42
CA LEU A 332 8.30 -7.05 -2.18
C LEU A 332 9.68 -6.50 -1.79
N HIS A 333 10.61 -6.41 -2.76
CA HIS A 333 11.92 -5.80 -2.51
C HIS A 333 11.82 -4.32 -2.13
N MET A 334 10.86 -3.57 -2.69
CA MET A 334 10.64 -2.17 -2.33
C MET A 334 10.06 -2.03 -0.91
N VAL A 335 9.16 -2.92 -0.50
CA VAL A 335 8.65 -2.98 0.89
C VAL A 335 9.78 -3.29 1.87
N LEU A 336 10.62 -4.28 1.57
CA LEU A 336 11.80 -4.59 2.38
C LEU A 336 12.78 -3.41 2.43
N HIS A 337 12.92 -2.66 1.33
CA HIS A 337 13.74 -1.44 1.29
C HIS A 337 13.18 -0.33 2.18
N SER A 338 11.86 -0.15 2.21
CA SER A 338 11.22 0.77 3.15
C SER A 338 11.52 0.38 4.59
N VAL A 339 11.37 -0.89 4.97
CA VAL A 339 11.71 -1.39 6.32
C VAL A 339 13.19 -1.20 6.62
N TRP A 340 14.06 -1.53 5.66
CA TRP A 340 15.49 -1.28 5.74
C TRP A 340 15.73 0.18 6.11
N LEU A 341 15.18 1.16 5.41
CA LEU A 341 15.40 2.57 5.74
C LEU A 341 14.92 2.95 7.15
N ARG A 342 13.80 2.40 7.64
CA ARG A 342 13.24 2.76 8.96
C ARG A 342 14.12 2.27 10.11
N ARG A 343 14.86 1.17 9.93
CA ARG A 343 15.84 0.67 10.90
C ARG A 343 16.96 1.68 11.24
N LEU A 344 17.20 2.67 10.37
CA LEU A 344 18.27 3.66 10.56
C LEU A 344 17.79 4.88 11.37
N ASN A 345 16.49 5.01 11.57
CA ASN A 345 15.90 6.12 12.32
C ASN A 345 15.89 5.86 13.84
N LEU A 346 16.57 4.79 14.27
CA LEU A 346 16.73 4.34 15.66
C LEU A 346 17.72 5.17 16.48
N ARG A 347 17.83 6.48 16.22
CA ARG A 347 18.66 7.32 17.08
C ARG A 347 18.02 7.42 18.47
N LEU A 348 18.59 6.60 19.36
CA LEU A 348 18.66 6.66 20.82
C LEU A 348 18.44 8.05 21.39
#